data_AF-A0A3C1KI59-F1
#
_entry.id   AF-A0A3C1KI59-F1
#
_cell.length_a   1.000
_cell.length_b   1.000
_cell.length_c   1.000
_cell.angle_alpha   90.00
_cell.angle_beta   90.00
_cell.angle_gamma   90.00
#
_symmetry.space_group_name_H-M   'P 1'
#
loop_
_entity.id
_entity.type
_entity.pdbx_description
1 polymer ?
#
loop_
_entity_poly.entity_id
_entity_poly.type
_entity_poly.pdbx_seq_one_letter_code
_entity_poly.pdbx_strand_id
1 'polypeptide(L)'
;PRLPAPAAEDIALLRAHSPGFWDQHRKRAANGALYSRILLARVEPGSQDLQALHSDLMALEPDWRGHEQTKPLALAYDWLHALWTPAQRHSLLTKVENACAYQVHVITDKYALSPYNVYLYNSPLQALMMAAIASHGDSANDSCMRFTADYWRHRVLPVWRQIMGTTGGWHEGGEYVGIGIGQAIYQLPALWRAATGEDLFANEPGIRGFADFALHRTRPDGTYIRTGDAAYFRRG
;
A
#
# COMPACT_ATOMS: atom_id res chain seq x y z
N PRO A 1 14.33 -8.15 2.07
CA PRO A 1 12.99 -8.01 1.47
C PRO A 1 12.85 -6.62 0.87
N ARG A 2 12.17 -6.46 -0.27
CA ARG A 2 12.02 -5.15 -0.94
C ARG A 2 10.58 -4.99 -1.44
N LEU A 3 10.16 -3.76 -1.67
CA LEU A 3 8.82 -3.50 -2.20
C LEU A 3 8.74 -3.98 -3.66
N PRO A 4 7.57 -4.45 -4.12
CA PRO A 4 7.35 -4.70 -5.53
C PRO A 4 7.56 -3.38 -6.30
N ALA A 5 8.37 -3.44 -7.35
CA ALA A 5 8.70 -2.31 -8.21
C ALA A 5 8.44 -2.69 -9.67
N PRO A 6 8.11 -1.73 -10.55
CA PRO A 6 7.91 -2.02 -11.98
C PRO A 6 9.16 -2.69 -12.57
N ALA A 7 8.96 -3.87 -13.15
CA ALA A 7 10.01 -4.59 -13.87
C ALA A 7 10.20 -3.99 -15.27
N ALA A 8 11.32 -4.34 -15.92
CA ALA A 8 11.60 -3.88 -17.28
C ALA A 8 10.49 -4.28 -18.27
N GLU A 9 9.89 -5.45 -18.07
CA GLU A 9 8.75 -5.94 -18.86
C GLU A 9 7.48 -5.11 -18.64
N ASP A 10 7.14 -4.76 -17.41
CA ASP A 10 6.00 -3.88 -17.10
C ASP A 10 6.15 -2.51 -17.77
N ILE A 11 7.37 -1.95 -17.69
CA ILE A 11 7.70 -0.66 -18.28
C ILE A 11 7.57 -0.73 -19.81
N ALA A 12 8.10 -1.79 -20.44
CA ALA A 12 8.00 -1.99 -21.88
C ALA A 12 6.56 -2.12 -22.33
N LEU A 13 5.74 -2.88 -21.60
CA LEU A 13 4.32 -3.07 -21.88
C LEU A 13 3.54 -1.75 -21.78
N LEU A 14 3.77 -0.96 -20.73
CA LEU A 14 3.16 0.36 -20.58
C LEU A 14 3.60 1.34 -21.66
N ARG A 15 4.86 1.31 -22.10
CA ARG A 15 5.34 2.13 -23.21
C ARG A 15 4.68 1.76 -24.54
N ALA A 16 4.48 0.48 -24.80
CA ALA A 16 3.86 -0.01 -26.03
C ALA A 16 2.35 0.24 -26.08
N HIS A 17 1.64 0.02 -24.97
CA HIS A 17 0.18 -0.03 -24.95
C HIS A 17 -0.50 1.14 -24.24
N SER A 18 0.26 2.00 -23.56
CA SER A 18 -0.29 3.11 -22.76
C SER A 18 0.63 4.33 -22.75
N PRO A 19 0.99 4.91 -23.91
CA PRO A 19 1.94 6.03 -23.97
C PRO A 19 1.51 7.24 -23.13
N GLY A 20 0.19 7.51 -23.03
CA GLY A 20 -0.35 8.59 -22.21
C GLY A 20 -0.12 8.44 -20.70
N PHE A 21 0.18 7.22 -20.22
CA PHE A 21 0.50 6.97 -18.82
C PHE A 21 1.75 7.76 -18.38
N TRP A 22 2.82 7.68 -19.17
CA TRP A 22 4.08 8.34 -18.85
C TRP A 22 3.97 9.86 -18.96
N ASP A 23 3.21 10.37 -19.93
CA ASP A 23 2.96 11.82 -20.06
C ASP A 23 2.16 12.37 -18.88
N GLN A 24 1.19 11.61 -18.38
CA GLN A 24 0.45 11.99 -17.18
C GLN A 24 1.38 12.06 -15.96
N HIS A 25 2.25 11.07 -15.78
CA HIS A 25 3.20 11.07 -14.69
C HIS A 25 4.25 12.18 -14.81
N ARG A 26 4.71 12.52 -16.02
CA ARG A 26 5.59 13.68 -16.25
C ARG A 26 4.91 14.99 -15.82
N LYS A 27 3.66 15.21 -16.22
CA LYS A 27 2.88 16.41 -15.81
C LYS A 27 2.70 16.47 -14.29
N ARG A 28 2.35 15.34 -13.66
CA ARG A 28 2.18 15.26 -12.19
C ARG A 28 3.49 15.49 -11.45
N ALA A 29 4.59 14.93 -11.94
CA ALA A 29 5.91 15.12 -11.34
C ALA A 29 6.37 16.58 -11.42
N ALA A 30 6.13 17.25 -12.56
CA ALA A 30 6.38 18.68 -12.72
C ALA A 30 5.58 19.55 -11.73
N ASN A 31 4.38 19.09 -11.33
CA ASN A 31 3.56 19.72 -10.29
C ASN A 31 3.89 19.25 -8.86
N GLY A 32 5.03 18.56 -8.65
CA GLY A 32 5.51 18.16 -7.33
C GLY A 32 4.94 16.84 -6.79
N ALA A 33 4.13 16.10 -7.56
CA ALA A 33 3.53 14.85 -7.07
C ALA A 33 4.61 13.78 -6.79
N LEU A 34 4.83 13.49 -5.50
CA LEU A 34 5.92 12.63 -5.02
C LEU A 34 5.94 11.26 -5.67
N TYR A 35 4.81 10.55 -5.70
CA TYR A 35 4.73 9.23 -6.33
C TYR A 35 5.21 9.25 -7.80
N SER A 36 4.84 10.29 -8.55
CA SER A 36 5.23 10.38 -9.97
C SER A 36 6.71 10.68 -10.13
N ARG A 37 7.28 11.53 -9.26
CA ARG A 37 8.72 11.77 -9.23
C ARG A 37 9.49 10.49 -8.89
N ILE A 38 9.06 9.75 -7.87
CA ILE A 38 9.68 8.48 -7.48
C ILE A 38 9.63 7.46 -8.62
N LEU A 39 8.46 7.28 -9.23
CA LEU A 39 8.28 6.37 -10.36
C LEU A 39 9.18 6.74 -11.54
N LEU A 40 9.20 8.01 -11.95
CA LEU A 40 10.04 8.47 -13.06
C LEU A 40 11.53 8.36 -12.75
N ALA A 41 11.97 8.70 -11.54
CA ALA A 41 13.37 8.53 -11.13
C ALA A 41 13.83 7.07 -11.19
N ARG A 42 12.91 6.12 -10.91
CA ARG A 42 13.19 4.68 -10.97
C ARG A 42 13.24 4.15 -12.41
N VAL A 43 12.34 4.62 -13.26
CA VAL A 43 12.18 4.14 -14.65
C VAL A 43 13.18 4.81 -15.59
N GLU A 44 13.50 6.08 -15.34
CA GLU A 44 14.41 6.92 -16.11
C GLU A 44 15.39 7.61 -15.14
N PRO A 45 16.46 6.92 -14.69
CA PRO A 45 17.45 7.50 -13.79
C PRO A 45 18.04 8.79 -14.37
N GLY A 46 18.13 9.84 -13.54
CA GLY A 46 18.54 11.18 -13.96
C GLY A 46 17.41 12.06 -14.49
N SER A 47 16.18 11.55 -14.63
CA SER A 47 15.02 12.36 -15.07
C SER A 47 14.50 13.32 -14.01
N GLN A 48 14.85 13.12 -12.74
CA GLN A 48 14.38 13.91 -11.60
C GLN A 48 15.54 14.49 -10.81
N ASP A 49 15.35 15.68 -10.25
CA ASP A 49 16.24 16.24 -9.23
C ASP A 49 16.06 15.48 -7.91
N LEU A 50 17.01 14.59 -7.62
CA LEU A 50 17.03 13.78 -6.40
C LEU A 50 17.32 14.60 -5.15
N GLN A 51 18.05 15.71 -5.25
CA GLN A 51 18.31 16.56 -4.08
C GLN A 51 17.04 17.30 -3.69
N ALA A 52 16.30 17.85 -4.66
CA ALA A 52 14.99 18.44 -4.41
C ALA A 52 14.00 17.40 -3.88
N LEU A 53 13.97 16.19 -4.46
CA LEU A 53 13.07 15.11 -4.01
C LEU A 53 13.38 14.70 -2.57
N HIS A 54 14.66 14.57 -2.22
CA HIS A 54 15.09 14.28 -0.86
C HIS A 54 14.62 15.36 0.12
N SER A 55 14.86 16.65 -0.18
CA SER A 55 14.40 17.75 0.65
C SER A 55 12.89 17.72 0.88
N ASP A 56 12.10 17.48 -0.17
CA ASP A 56 10.64 17.42 -0.07
C ASP A 56 10.16 16.23 0.78
N LEU A 57 10.82 15.07 0.65
CA LEU A 57 10.55 13.89 1.47
C LEU A 57 10.88 14.13 2.95
N MET A 58 12.00 14.82 3.23
CA MET A 58 12.39 15.14 4.61
C MET A 58 11.44 16.15 5.26
N ALA A 59 10.83 17.04 4.47
CA ALA A 59 9.85 18.02 4.92
C ALA A 59 8.44 17.44 5.20
N LEU A 60 8.18 16.18 4.83
CA LEU A 60 6.90 15.54 5.12
C LEU A 60 6.70 15.35 6.62
N GLU A 61 5.60 15.90 7.15
CA GLU A 61 5.17 15.64 8.52
C GLU A 61 3.88 14.82 8.51
N PRO A 62 3.81 13.66 9.18
CA PRO A 62 2.61 12.85 9.24
C PRO A 62 1.45 13.60 9.91
N ASP A 63 0.31 13.67 9.23
CA ASP A 63 -0.94 14.24 9.75
C ASP A 63 -2.10 13.25 9.60
N TRP A 64 -3.24 13.52 10.23
CA TRP A 64 -4.45 12.68 10.14
C TRP A 64 -4.17 11.17 10.33
N ARG A 65 -4.13 10.37 9.25
CA ARG A 65 -3.80 8.93 9.24
C ARG A 65 -2.37 8.61 8.76
N GLY A 66 -1.60 9.61 8.34
CA GLY A 66 -0.18 9.57 8.01
C GLY A 66 0.19 8.80 6.74
N HIS A 67 -0.78 8.15 6.09
CA HIS A 67 -0.51 7.21 5.00
C HIS A 67 -0.07 7.91 3.71
N GLU A 68 -0.55 9.14 3.50
CA GLU A 68 -0.15 9.96 2.34
C GLU A 68 1.33 10.34 2.38
N GLN A 69 1.92 10.45 3.58
CA GLN A 69 3.35 10.71 3.79
C GLN A 69 4.15 9.42 3.86
N THR A 70 3.62 8.39 4.55
CA THR A 70 4.34 7.13 4.79
C THR A 70 4.58 6.36 3.50
N LYS A 71 3.58 6.26 2.60
CA LYS A 71 3.71 5.52 1.34
C LYS A 71 4.82 6.07 0.42
N PRO A 72 4.89 7.37 0.09
CA PRO A 72 5.98 7.90 -0.72
C PRO A 72 7.34 7.81 -0.03
N LEU A 73 7.43 7.94 1.30
CA LEU A 73 8.69 7.71 2.03
C LEU A 73 9.22 6.28 1.83
N ALA A 74 8.35 5.27 2.04
CA ALA A 74 8.73 3.86 1.85
C ALA A 74 9.14 3.57 0.40
N LEU A 75 8.37 4.07 -0.58
CA LEU A 75 8.68 3.89 -1.99
C LEU A 75 10.00 4.57 -2.39
N ALA A 76 10.21 5.82 -1.98
CA ALA A 76 11.42 6.57 -2.31
C ALA A 76 12.66 5.89 -1.72
N TYR A 77 12.59 5.47 -0.45
CA TYR A 77 13.69 4.79 0.21
C TYR A 77 14.06 3.48 -0.49
N ASP A 78 13.06 2.65 -0.79
CA ASP A 78 13.26 1.31 -1.32
C ASP A 78 13.58 1.30 -2.82
N TRP A 79 12.76 1.96 -3.65
CA TRP A 79 12.93 1.91 -5.10
C TRP A 79 14.15 2.69 -5.58
N LEU A 80 14.48 3.80 -4.91
CA LEU A 80 15.61 4.65 -5.29
C LEU A 80 16.85 4.39 -4.41
N HIS A 81 16.85 3.28 -3.65
CA HIS A 81 17.90 2.96 -2.67
C HIS A 81 19.33 3.13 -3.23
N ALA A 82 19.57 2.63 -4.45
CA ALA A 82 20.87 2.69 -5.12
C ALA A 82 21.23 4.09 -5.66
N LEU A 83 20.25 4.98 -5.83
CA LEU A 83 20.46 6.34 -6.34
C LEU A 83 20.75 7.35 -5.21
N TRP A 84 20.37 7.01 -3.98
CA TRP A 84 20.66 7.85 -2.82
C TRP A 84 22.13 7.77 -2.42
N THR A 85 22.69 8.92 -2.05
CA THR A 85 23.95 8.96 -1.29
C THR A 85 23.81 8.26 0.06
N PRO A 86 24.92 7.78 0.67
CA PRO A 86 24.86 7.16 2.00
C PRO A 86 24.19 8.04 3.06
N ALA A 87 24.46 9.36 3.05
CA ALA A 87 23.86 10.30 3.99
C ALA A 87 22.33 10.45 3.78
N GLN A 88 21.89 10.60 2.53
CA GLN A 88 20.46 10.68 2.21
C GLN A 88 19.73 9.38 2.56
N ARG A 89 20.35 8.23 2.27
CA ARG A 89 19.80 6.92 2.62
C ARG A 89 19.63 6.79 4.13
N HIS A 90 20.63 7.18 4.91
CA HIS A 90 20.54 7.14 6.37
C HIS A 90 19.39 8.04 6.90
N SER A 91 19.30 9.29 6.44
CA SER A 91 18.23 10.19 6.89
C SER A 91 16.84 9.73 6.47
N LEU A 92 16.71 9.17 5.26
CA LEU A 92 15.45 8.60 4.77
C LEU A 92 15.04 7.36 5.56
N LEU A 93 15.99 6.48 5.92
CA LEU A 93 15.69 5.33 6.78
C LEU A 93 15.09 5.79 8.11
N THR A 94 15.73 6.75 8.79
CA THR A 94 15.18 7.34 10.03
C THR A 94 13.77 7.89 9.82
N LYS A 95 13.53 8.58 8.69
CA LYS A 95 12.20 9.14 8.37
C LYS A 95 11.16 8.03 8.11
N VAL A 96 11.52 6.94 7.44
CA VAL A 96 10.66 5.76 7.22
C VAL A 96 10.33 5.07 8.54
N GLU A 97 11.30 4.89 9.43
CA GLU A 97 11.08 4.30 10.76
C GLU A 97 10.15 5.16 11.61
N ASN A 98 10.33 6.49 11.59
CA ASN A 98 9.43 7.42 12.27
C ASN A 98 8.01 7.38 11.69
N ALA A 99 7.87 7.33 10.37
CA ALA A 99 6.58 7.19 9.70
C ALA A 99 5.91 5.85 10.04
N CYS A 100 6.67 4.76 10.15
CA CYS A 100 6.16 3.48 10.62
C CYS A 100 5.64 3.57 12.06
N ALA A 101 6.42 4.14 12.99
CA ALA A 101 5.99 4.34 14.37
C ALA A 101 4.69 5.18 14.44
N TYR A 102 4.56 6.19 13.58
CA TYR A 102 3.32 6.95 13.45
C TYR A 102 2.14 6.08 12.97
N GLN A 103 2.33 5.20 11.99
CA GLN A 103 1.27 4.28 11.55
C GLN A 103 0.86 3.31 12.66
N VAL A 104 1.81 2.80 13.44
CA VAL A 104 1.52 1.98 14.61
C VAL A 104 0.64 2.78 15.57
N HIS A 105 1.05 3.99 15.95
CA HIS A 105 0.27 4.86 16.84
C HIS A 105 -1.14 5.18 16.31
N VAL A 106 -1.28 5.43 15.01
CA VAL A 106 -2.58 5.65 14.33
C VAL A 106 -3.50 4.44 14.53
N ILE A 107 -2.95 3.23 14.35
CA ILE A 107 -3.68 1.97 14.44
C ILE A 107 -3.99 1.60 15.90
N THR A 108 -3.03 1.73 16.81
CA THR A 108 -3.16 1.21 18.18
C THR A 108 -3.81 2.18 19.14
N ASP A 109 -3.48 3.47 19.06
CA ASP A 109 -3.83 4.43 20.12
C ASP A 109 -4.77 5.54 19.62
N LYS A 110 -4.41 6.21 18.51
CA LYS A 110 -5.12 7.42 18.06
C LYS A 110 -6.55 7.12 17.64
N TYR A 111 -6.74 6.05 16.87
CA TYR A 111 -8.06 5.63 16.40
C TYR A 111 -8.43 4.21 16.84
N ALA A 112 -7.51 3.47 17.47
CA ALA A 112 -7.73 2.09 17.92
C ALA A 112 -8.42 1.23 16.85
N LEU A 113 -7.84 1.22 15.65
CA LEU A 113 -8.42 0.58 14.46
C LEU A 113 -8.38 -0.94 14.61
N SER A 114 -9.56 -1.50 14.86
CA SER A 114 -9.77 -2.95 14.87
C SER A 114 -9.59 -3.56 13.47
N PRO A 115 -9.12 -4.81 13.34
CA PRO A 115 -9.16 -5.56 12.07
C PRO A 115 -10.58 -5.77 11.50
N TYR A 116 -11.63 -5.44 12.23
CA TYR A 116 -13.01 -5.42 11.72
C TYR A 116 -13.42 -4.08 11.09
N ASN A 117 -12.52 -3.08 11.07
CA ASN A 117 -12.83 -1.72 10.65
C ASN A 117 -12.15 -1.38 9.32
N VAL A 118 -12.94 -1.06 8.30
CA VAL A 118 -12.49 -0.63 6.98
C VAL A 118 -11.42 0.48 7.00
N TYR A 119 -11.44 1.39 7.98
CA TYR A 119 -10.46 2.46 8.04
C TYR A 119 -9.03 1.98 8.28
N LEU A 120 -8.85 0.78 8.84
CA LEU A 120 -7.55 0.12 8.88
C LEU A 120 -7.01 -0.16 7.47
N TYR A 121 -7.90 -0.62 6.59
CA TYR A 121 -7.61 -1.08 5.22
C TYR A 121 -7.63 0.05 4.21
N ASN A 122 -8.35 1.15 4.49
CA ASN A 122 -8.30 2.40 3.75
C ASN A 122 -7.00 3.16 4.07
N SER A 123 -5.87 2.51 3.74
CA SER A 123 -4.48 2.97 3.72
C SER A 123 -3.56 2.79 4.94
N PRO A 124 -3.95 2.93 6.23
CA PRO A 124 -3.02 2.78 7.36
C PRO A 124 -2.22 1.48 7.36
N LEU A 125 -2.89 0.32 7.27
CA LEU A 125 -2.20 -0.97 7.29
C LEU A 125 -1.31 -1.17 6.05
N GLN A 126 -1.74 -0.66 4.89
CA GLN A 126 -0.93 -0.72 3.68
C GLN A 126 0.34 0.13 3.83
N ALA A 127 0.22 1.33 4.39
CA ALA A 127 1.34 2.21 4.65
C ALA A 127 2.31 1.62 5.68
N LEU A 128 1.79 1.04 6.77
CA LEU A 128 2.58 0.31 7.77
C LEU A 128 3.37 -0.82 7.11
N MET A 129 2.70 -1.68 6.33
CA MET A 129 3.32 -2.81 5.63
C MET A 129 4.43 -2.35 4.69
N MET A 130 4.21 -1.27 3.94
CA MET A 130 5.21 -0.73 3.03
C MET A 130 6.43 -0.20 3.78
N ALA A 131 6.24 0.57 4.85
CA ALA A 131 7.35 1.09 5.65
C ALA A 131 8.14 -0.04 6.34
N ALA A 132 7.44 -1.07 6.83
CA ALA A 132 8.05 -2.24 7.42
C ALA A 132 8.94 -2.99 6.43
N ILE A 133 8.43 -3.30 5.23
CA ILE A 133 9.20 -4.00 4.21
C ILE A 133 10.38 -3.16 3.74
N ALA A 134 10.18 -1.85 3.50
CA ALA A 134 11.20 -0.96 3.00
C ALA A 134 12.39 -0.80 3.98
N SER A 135 12.12 -0.74 5.28
CA SER A 135 13.16 -0.55 6.32
C SER A 135 13.81 -1.85 6.81
N HIS A 136 13.24 -3.01 6.46
CA HIS A 136 13.66 -4.28 7.06
C HIS A 136 15.07 -4.72 6.62
N GLY A 137 15.91 -5.04 7.59
CA GLY A 137 17.31 -5.45 7.40
C GLY A 137 18.28 -4.26 7.27
N ASP A 138 17.76 -3.07 7.00
CA ASP A 138 18.52 -1.82 7.05
C ASP A 138 18.36 -1.13 8.43
N SER A 139 17.25 -1.40 9.14
CA SER A 139 16.98 -0.92 10.51
C SER A 139 17.88 -1.60 11.55
N ALA A 140 18.37 -0.82 12.52
CA ALA A 140 19.19 -1.33 13.61
C ALA A 140 18.43 -2.31 14.53
N ASN A 141 17.11 -2.16 14.65
CA ASN A 141 16.31 -2.98 15.55
C ASN A 141 15.11 -3.64 14.89
N ASP A 142 14.76 -3.38 13.62
CA ASP A 142 13.65 -4.02 12.90
C ASP A 142 12.29 -4.01 13.66
N SER A 143 12.07 -3.04 14.56
CA SER A 143 10.85 -2.96 15.37
C SER A 143 9.59 -2.82 14.52
N CYS A 144 9.66 -2.03 13.46
CA CYS A 144 8.59 -1.84 12.49
C CYS A 144 8.15 -3.17 11.86
N MET A 145 9.11 -3.97 11.38
CA MET A 145 8.81 -5.28 10.78
C MET A 145 8.28 -6.28 11.80
N ARG A 146 8.86 -6.35 13.01
CA ARG A 146 8.36 -7.26 14.06
C ARG A 146 6.90 -6.98 14.42
N PHE A 147 6.56 -5.71 14.67
CA PHE A 147 5.18 -5.33 14.96
C PHE A 147 4.26 -5.67 13.79
N THR A 148 4.66 -5.30 12.57
CA THR A 148 3.83 -5.50 11.37
C THR A 148 3.59 -6.98 11.10
N ALA A 149 4.62 -7.82 11.21
CA ALA A 149 4.52 -9.26 10.99
C ALA A 149 3.61 -9.92 12.03
N ASP A 150 3.74 -9.56 13.31
CA ASP A 150 2.84 -10.06 14.37
C ASP A 150 1.40 -9.62 14.13
N TYR A 151 1.19 -8.32 13.90
CA TYR A 151 -0.13 -7.76 13.68
C TYR A 151 -0.80 -8.38 12.45
N TRP A 152 -0.07 -8.54 11.35
CA TRP A 152 -0.55 -9.18 10.13
C TRP A 152 -0.97 -10.64 10.38
N ARG A 153 -0.05 -11.46 10.91
CA ARG A 153 -0.26 -12.92 11.02
C ARG A 153 -1.21 -13.31 12.13
N HIS A 154 -1.18 -12.60 13.25
CA HIS A 154 -1.87 -13.02 14.48
C HIS A 154 -3.10 -12.17 14.80
N ARG A 155 -3.30 -11.02 14.13
CA ARG A 155 -4.46 -10.16 14.36
C ARG A 155 -5.30 -9.97 13.11
N VAL A 156 -4.69 -9.61 11.98
CA VAL A 156 -5.42 -9.30 10.75
C VAL A 156 -5.86 -10.55 9.98
N LEU A 157 -4.93 -11.45 9.64
CA LEU A 157 -5.25 -12.67 8.88
C LEU A 157 -6.30 -13.55 9.56
N PRO A 158 -6.28 -13.78 10.88
CA PRO A 158 -7.35 -14.52 11.55
C PRO A 158 -8.73 -13.90 11.39
N VAL A 159 -8.80 -12.56 11.44
CA VAL A 159 -10.06 -11.83 11.25
C VAL A 159 -10.52 -11.89 9.81
N TRP A 160 -9.61 -11.81 8.83
CA TRP A 160 -9.95 -12.03 7.43
C TRP A 160 -10.50 -13.43 7.18
N ARG A 161 -9.88 -14.47 7.74
CA ARG A 161 -10.38 -15.86 7.65
C ARG A 161 -11.79 -15.99 8.23
N GLN A 162 -12.07 -15.30 9.33
CA GLN A 162 -13.40 -15.28 9.94
C GLN A 162 -14.44 -14.56 9.07
N ILE A 163 -14.13 -13.35 8.60
CA ILE A 163 -15.07 -12.50 7.85
C ILE A 163 -15.33 -13.06 6.45
N MET A 164 -14.25 -13.44 5.75
CA MET A 164 -14.33 -13.88 4.37
C MET A 164 -14.79 -15.33 4.25
N GLY A 165 -14.62 -16.12 5.31
CA GLY A 165 -14.84 -17.56 5.28
C GLY A 165 -14.06 -18.20 4.12
N THR A 166 -14.74 -19.06 3.39
CA THR A 166 -14.18 -19.75 2.22
C THR A 166 -14.57 -19.12 0.87
N THR A 167 -15.42 -18.08 0.88
CA THR A 167 -16.05 -17.52 -0.33
C THR A 167 -15.70 -16.05 -0.56
N GLY A 168 -14.91 -15.41 0.30
CA GLY A 168 -14.40 -14.07 0.08
C GLY A 168 -15.36 -12.92 0.39
N GLY A 169 -16.38 -13.15 1.21
CA GLY A 169 -17.32 -12.11 1.62
C GLY A 169 -16.67 -10.98 2.43
N TRP A 170 -17.32 -9.82 2.47
CA TRP A 170 -16.94 -8.72 3.37
C TRP A 170 -18.14 -8.28 4.21
N HIS A 171 -17.97 -8.22 5.54
CA HIS A 171 -19.06 -8.01 6.50
C HIS A 171 -19.64 -6.59 6.48
N GLU A 172 -18.84 -5.57 6.13
CA GLU A 172 -19.32 -4.18 6.04
C GLU A 172 -20.12 -3.91 4.75
N GLY A 173 -20.28 -4.92 3.89
CA GLY A 173 -21.09 -4.81 2.69
C GLY A 173 -20.41 -4.03 1.57
N GLY A 174 -21.24 -3.50 0.66
CA GLY A 174 -20.80 -3.19 -0.68
C GLY A 174 -20.00 -1.89 -0.84
N GLU A 175 -20.35 -0.84 -0.10
CA GLU A 175 -19.70 0.46 -0.25
C GLU A 175 -18.23 0.44 0.17
N TYR A 176 -17.95 -0.24 1.27
CA TYR A 176 -16.63 -0.30 1.88
C TYR A 176 -15.59 -1.08 1.06
N VAL A 177 -16.05 -1.89 0.09
CA VAL A 177 -15.19 -2.47 -0.95
C VAL A 177 -14.56 -1.39 -1.82
N GLY A 178 -15.34 -0.40 -2.26
CA GLY A 178 -14.86 0.67 -3.15
C GLY A 178 -13.98 1.71 -2.46
N ILE A 179 -14.01 1.80 -1.13
CA ILE A 179 -13.30 2.86 -0.38
C ILE A 179 -12.17 2.34 0.52
N GLY A 180 -11.91 1.04 0.56
CA GLY A 180 -10.84 0.52 1.41
C GLY A 180 -10.42 -0.90 1.09
N ILE A 181 -11.29 -1.87 1.38
CA ILE A 181 -10.86 -3.29 1.35
C ILE A 181 -10.57 -3.79 -0.06
N GLY A 182 -11.24 -3.27 -1.09
CA GLY A 182 -11.04 -3.71 -2.49
C GLY A 182 -9.61 -3.54 -2.99
N GLN A 183 -8.90 -2.49 -2.56
CA GLN A 183 -7.47 -2.35 -2.85
C GLN A 183 -6.61 -3.16 -1.88
N ALA A 184 -6.94 -3.14 -0.58
CA ALA A 184 -6.13 -3.76 0.46
C ALA A 184 -6.03 -5.28 0.33
N ILE A 185 -7.11 -5.94 -0.12
CA ILE A 185 -7.17 -7.40 -0.32
C ILE A 185 -6.20 -7.90 -1.39
N TYR A 186 -5.84 -7.04 -2.35
CA TYR A 186 -4.76 -7.32 -3.30
C TYR A 186 -3.41 -6.84 -2.76
N GLN A 187 -3.34 -5.58 -2.32
CA GLN A 187 -2.07 -4.94 -2.02
C GLN A 187 -1.34 -5.57 -0.83
N LEU A 188 -2.05 -5.89 0.26
CA LEU A 188 -1.40 -6.46 1.46
C LEU A 188 -0.83 -7.85 1.19
N PRO A 189 -1.56 -8.82 0.60
CA PRO A 189 -0.99 -10.09 0.20
C PRO A 189 0.14 -9.97 -0.83
N ALA A 190 0.03 -9.06 -1.81
CA ALA A 190 1.08 -8.87 -2.81
C ALA A 190 2.38 -8.35 -2.19
N LEU A 191 2.29 -7.35 -1.30
CA LEU A 191 3.42 -6.85 -0.52
C LEU A 191 4.05 -7.96 0.33
N TRP A 192 3.21 -8.71 1.05
CA TRP A 192 3.67 -9.78 1.94
C TRP A 192 4.35 -10.91 1.17
N ARG A 193 3.77 -11.34 0.04
CA ARG A 193 4.33 -12.36 -0.85
C ARG A 193 5.67 -11.90 -1.43
N ALA A 194 5.76 -10.66 -1.91
CA ALA A 194 7.02 -10.11 -2.43
C ALA A 194 8.12 -10.09 -1.36
N ALA A 195 7.76 -9.83 -0.10
CA ALA A 195 8.71 -9.77 1.00
C ALA A 195 9.12 -11.15 1.56
N THR A 196 8.21 -12.13 1.58
CA THR A 196 8.38 -13.38 2.35
C THR A 196 8.28 -14.66 1.52
N GLY A 197 7.77 -14.58 0.29
CA GLY A 197 7.42 -15.73 -0.53
C GLY A 197 6.11 -16.42 -0.16
N GLU A 198 5.45 -16.01 0.93
CA GLU A 198 4.18 -16.59 1.38
C GLU A 198 3.03 -16.18 0.42
N ASP A 199 2.55 -17.15 -0.36
CA ASP A 199 1.48 -16.91 -1.35
C ASP A 199 0.09 -17.07 -0.71
N LEU A 200 -0.41 -15.98 -0.14
CA LEU A 200 -1.74 -15.97 0.46
C LEU A 200 -2.88 -15.99 -0.57
N PHE A 201 -2.63 -15.60 -1.83
CA PHE A 201 -3.63 -15.76 -2.89
C PHE A 201 -3.88 -17.24 -3.18
N ALA A 202 -2.81 -18.04 -3.16
CA ALA A 202 -2.90 -19.48 -3.33
C ALA A 202 -3.45 -20.19 -2.07
N ASN A 203 -3.13 -19.72 -0.87
CA ASN A 203 -3.38 -20.49 0.36
C ASN A 203 -4.56 -20.02 1.22
N GLU A 204 -5.04 -18.78 1.06
CA GLU A 204 -6.20 -18.28 1.81
C GLU A 204 -7.48 -18.32 0.97
N PRO A 205 -8.45 -19.21 1.26
CA PRO A 205 -9.64 -19.37 0.43
C PRO A 205 -10.50 -18.10 0.39
N GLY A 206 -10.57 -17.35 1.49
CA GLY A 206 -11.26 -16.06 1.53
C GLY A 206 -10.66 -15.02 0.59
N ILE A 207 -9.33 -14.92 0.52
CA ILE A 207 -8.65 -13.98 -0.38
C ILE A 207 -8.91 -14.38 -1.84
N ARG A 208 -8.82 -15.68 -2.14
CA ARG A 208 -9.08 -16.21 -3.49
C ARG A 208 -10.52 -15.99 -3.95
N GLY A 209 -11.49 -16.20 -3.06
CA GLY A 209 -12.91 -16.03 -3.35
C GLY A 209 -13.38 -14.57 -3.43
N PHE A 210 -12.53 -13.59 -3.06
CA PHE A 210 -12.96 -12.19 -3.01
C PHE A 210 -13.38 -11.65 -4.38
N ALA A 211 -12.76 -12.12 -5.47
CA ALA A 211 -13.16 -11.76 -6.83
C ALA A 211 -14.59 -12.25 -7.15
N ASP A 212 -14.94 -13.46 -6.71
CA ASP A 212 -16.30 -13.99 -6.87
C ASP A 212 -17.30 -13.15 -6.08
N PHE A 213 -16.97 -12.78 -4.84
CA PHE A 213 -17.79 -11.85 -4.05
C PHE A 213 -17.98 -10.50 -4.77
N ALA A 214 -16.91 -9.95 -5.34
CA ALA A 214 -16.95 -8.68 -6.08
C ALA A 214 -17.80 -8.76 -7.37
N LEU A 215 -17.89 -9.94 -7.99
CA LEU A 215 -18.77 -10.17 -9.14
C LEU A 215 -20.24 -10.34 -8.70
N HIS A 216 -20.50 -11.23 -7.75
CA HIS A 216 -21.86 -11.64 -7.37
C HIS A 216 -22.65 -10.59 -6.56
N ARG A 217 -21.98 -9.55 -6.06
CA ARG A 217 -22.65 -8.36 -5.50
C ARG A 217 -23.37 -7.52 -6.56
N THR A 218 -23.04 -7.71 -7.84
CA THR A 218 -23.68 -7.04 -8.97
C THR A 218 -24.73 -7.99 -9.53
N ARG A 219 -25.98 -7.54 -9.52
CA ARG A 219 -27.12 -8.30 -10.05
C ARG A 219 -27.09 -8.30 -11.58
N PRO A 220 -27.78 -9.23 -12.23
CA PRO A 220 -27.88 -9.28 -13.70
C PRO A 220 -28.43 -7.99 -14.34
N ASP A 221 -29.21 -7.20 -13.59
CA ASP A 221 -29.75 -5.90 -14.03
C ASP A 221 -28.77 -4.72 -13.85
N GLY A 222 -27.53 -4.99 -13.43
CA GLY A 222 -26.50 -3.99 -13.17
C GLY A 222 -26.68 -3.23 -11.85
N THR A 223 -27.68 -3.59 -11.03
CA THR A 223 -27.84 -3.02 -9.68
C THR A 223 -27.04 -3.81 -8.65
N TYR A 224 -26.81 -3.22 -7.48
CA TYR A 224 -26.02 -3.86 -6.42
C TYR A 224 -26.90 -4.43 -5.31
N ILE A 225 -26.44 -5.51 -4.69
CA ILE A 225 -27.01 -6.02 -3.44
C ILE A 225 -26.88 -4.95 -2.34
N ARG A 226 -27.99 -4.66 -1.66
CA ARG A 226 -28.10 -3.63 -0.63
C ARG A 226 -27.91 -4.23 0.77
N THR A 227 -26.65 -4.53 1.10
CA THR A 227 -26.23 -5.04 2.41
C THR A 227 -25.16 -4.12 3.00
N GLY A 228 -25.26 -3.82 4.29
CA GLY A 228 -24.41 -2.85 5.00
C GLY A 228 -24.88 -1.39 4.82
N ASP A 229 -24.20 -0.47 5.49
CA ASP A 229 -24.41 0.97 5.30
C ASP A 229 -23.90 1.37 3.91
N ALA A 230 -24.78 1.90 3.06
CA ALA A 230 -24.38 2.33 1.73
C ALA A 230 -25.26 3.46 1.14
N ALA A 231 -24.60 4.52 0.68
CA ALA A 231 -25.11 5.64 -0.12
C ALA A 231 -24.58 5.62 -1.58
N TYR A 232 -23.45 4.94 -1.87
CA TYR A 232 -22.76 4.99 -3.17
C TYR A 232 -22.47 3.61 -3.77
N PHE A 233 -23.49 2.94 -4.27
CA PHE A 233 -23.36 1.61 -4.89
C PHE A 233 -22.61 1.59 -6.23
N ARG A 234 -22.41 2.73 -6.91
CA ARG A 234 -21.93 2.81 -8.31
C ARG A 234 -20.43 3.09 -8.50
N ARG A 235 -19.62 3.16 -7.43
CA ARG A 235 -18.18 3.46 -7.57
C ARG A 235 -17.38 2.15 -7.60
N GLY A 236 -16.90 1.81 -8.79
CA GLY A 236 -15.81 0.86 -9.04
C GLY A 236 -14.58 1.59 -9.54
#